data_AF-A0A4Y9JGI2-F1
#
_entry.id   AF-A0A4Y9JGI2-F1
#
_cell.length_a   1.000
_cell.length_b   1.000
_cell.length_c   1.000
_cell.angle_alpha   90.00
_cell.angle_beta   90.00
_cell.angle_gamma   90.00
#
_symmetry.space_group_name_H-M   'P 1'
#
loop_
_entity.id
_entity.type
_entity.pdbx_description
1 polymer ?
#
loop_
_entity_poly.entity_id
_entity_poly.type
_entity_poly.pdbx_seq_one_letter_code
_entity_poly.pdbx_strand_id
1 'polypeptide(L)'
;MKKGLSIVLGMFACLVLSACSVRIGEMGERMDEGTSQMIRVYDADEEKVFETKDEDIIDKFGEYVGTAGEEVEGAKIFKEVPADAEVAYHFVVTTRAGHEVDMYVYENVNDIVLKNIPLLGTIRLPLSEQELDWLRHPEKWEN
;
A
#
# COMPACT_ATOMS: atom_id res chain seq x y z
N MET A 1 -59.28 -30.87 -5.68
CA MET A 1 -59.19 -29.49 -6.23
C MET A 1 -59.30 -28.57 -5.01
N LYS A 2 -58.40 -27.66 -4.61
CA LYS A 2 -57.19 -26.99 -5.11
C LYS A 2 -56.31 -26.77 -3.84
N LYS A 3 -55.10 -27.32 -3.74
CA LYS A 3 -53.79 -26.64 -3.92
C LYS A 3 -53.70 -25.22 -3.32
N GLY A 4 -52.79 -25.04 -2.37
CA GLY A 4 -52.05 -23.78 -2.15
C GLY A 4 -52.30 -23.08 -0.81
N LEU A 5 -51.96 -23.71 0.31
CA LEU A 5 -51.87 -23.04 1.62
C LEU A 5 -50.40 -22.86 1.98
N SER A 6 -50.03 -21.60 2.19
CA SER A 6 -48.71 -21.04 2.49
C SER A 6 -47.76 -21.92 3.30
N ILE A 7 -46.65 -22.33 2.69
CA ILE A 7 -45.44 -22.80 3.37
C ILE A 7 -44.46 -21.61 3.38
N VAL A 8 -44.67 -20.69 4.31
CA VAL A 8 -43.67 -19.68 4.71
C VAL A 8 -43.79 -19.49 6.22
N LEU A 9 -43.42 -20.52 6.97
CA LEU A 9 -43.15 -20.39 8.41
C LEU A 9 -42.35 -21.61 8.89
N GLY A 10 -41.07 -21.65 8.52
CA GLY A 10 -40.22 -22.80 8.80
C GLY A 10 -38.72 -22.55 8.59
N MET A 11 -38.25 -21.34 8.90
CA MET A 11 -36.82 -21.02 8.86
C MET A 11 -36.48 -20.05 9.99
N PHE A 12 -36.75 -20.46 11.23
CA PHE A 12 -36.41 -19.69 12.43
C PHE A 12 -35.89 -20.58 13.57
N ALA A 13 -35.09 -21.60 13.25
CA ALA A 13 -34.56 -22.51 14.27
C ALA A 13 -33.21 -23.14 13.91
N CYS A 14 -32.18 -22.33 13.61
CA CYS A 14 -30.77 -22.78 13.62
C CYS A 14 -29.79 -21.64 13.95
N LEU A 15 -30.11 -20.79 14.94
CA LEU A 15 -29.13 -19.89 15.56
C LEU A 15 -28.94 -20.30 17.01
N VAL A 16 -28.36 -21.49 17.19
CA VAL A 16 -27.77 -21.90 18.47
C VAL A 16 -26.27 -22.01 18.25
N LEU A 17 -25.57 -21.10 18.94
CA LEU A 17 -24.32 -21.33 19.65
C LEU A 17 -23.09 -21.73 18.81
N SER A 18 -22.29 -20.72 18.48
CA SER A 18 -20.85 -20.82 18.70
C SER A 18 -20.39 -19.56 19.39
N ALA A 19 -20.40 -19.64 20.72
CA ALA A 19 -19.63 -18.77 21.58
C ALA A 19 -18.15 -18.99 21.26
N CYS A 20 -17.58 -18.12 20.43
CA CYS A 20 -16.15 -17.83 20.52
C CYS A 20 -16.03 -16.72 21.56
N SER A 21 -15.68 -17.11 22.77
CA SER A 21 -15.09 -16.26 23.78
C SER A 21 -13.99 -15.41 23.14
N VAL A 22 -14.24 -14.10 23.01
CA VAL A 22 -13.19 -13.11 22.83
C VAL A 22 -12.37 -13.13 24.11
N ARG A 23 -11.32 -13.95 24.12
CA ARG A 23 -10.22 -13.81 25.07
C ARG A 23 -9.43 -12.59 24.61
N ILE A 24 -9.66 -11.47 25.29
CA ILE A 24 -8.68 -10.38 25.41
C ILE A 24 -7.55 -10.97 26.25
N GLY A 25 -6.49 -11.42 25.58
CA GLY A 25 -5.36 -12.06 26.21
C GLY A 25 -4.37 -12.49 25.15
N GLU A 26 -3.22 -11.81 25.15
CA GLU A 26 -2.03 -12.15 24.37
C GLU A 26 -2.20 -11.99 22.86
N MET A 27 -2.07 -10.75 22.40
CA MET A 27 -1.49 -10.47 21.09
C MET A 27 -0.01 -10.85 21.16
N GLY A 28 0.25 -12.16 21.27
CA GLY A 28 1.55 -12.72 20.97
C GLY A 28 1.84 -12.37 19.53
N GLU A 29 2.96 -11.68 19.33
CA GLU A 29 3.60 -11.43 18.06
C GLU A 29 3.64 -12.75 17.28
N ARG A 30 2.67 -12.93 16.38
CA ARG A 30 2.83 -13.89 15.30
C ARG A 30 3.79 -13.21 14.34
N MET A 31 5.10 -13.42 14.56
CA MET A 31 6.05 -13.37 13.45
C MET A 31 5.59 -14.45 12.49
N ASP A 32 4.80 -14.02 11.51
CA ASP A 32 4.43 -14.82 10.37
C ASP A 32 5.74 -15.19 9.65
N GLU A 33 5.97 -16.48 9.39
CA GLU A 33 7.01 -16.96 8.48
C GLU A 33 6.62 -16.67 7.01
N GLY A 34 6.02 -15.50 6.78
CA GLY A 34 5.65 -14.91 5.50
C GLY A 34 6.60 -13.76 5.16
N THR A 35 6.79 -13.50 3.87
CA THR A 35 7.76 -12.53 3.33
C THR A 35 7.83 -11.24 4.14
N SER A 36 8.99 -10.95 4.75
CA SER A 36 9.25 -9.69 5.45
C SER A 36 9.14 -8.51 4.48
N GLN A 37 8.47 -7.44 4.93
CA GLN A 37 8.31 -6.20 4.17
C GLN A 37 9.68 -5.63 3.81
N MET A 38 9.80 -5.12 2.59
CA MET A 38 11.10 -4.70 2.04
C MET A 38 10.90 -3.58 1.03
N ILE A 39 11.87 -2.67 0.98
CA ILE A 39 11.97 -1.64 -0.05
C ILE A 39 13.27 -1.88 -0.82
N ARG A 40 13.17 -1.95 -2.15
CA ARG A 40 14.32 -1.90 -3.07
C ARG A 40 14.23 -0.61 -3.87
N VAL A 41 15.37 0.04 -4.08
CA VAL A 41 15.47 1.30 -4.83
C VAL A 41 16.42 1.11 -5.99
N TYR A 42 15.97 1.53 -7.16
CA TYR A 42 16.72 1.54 -8.40
C TYR A 42 16.85 2.98 -8.89
N ASP A 43 17.99 3.32 -9.46
CA ASP A 43 18.21 4.63 -10.08
C ASP A 43 17.55 4.73 -11.47
N ALA A 44 17.78 5.85 -12.16
CA ALA A 44 17.25 6.11 -13.49
C ALA A 44 17.71 5.11 -14.57
N ASP A 45 18.84 4.43 -14.36
CA ASP A 45 19.39 3.41 -15.25
C ASP A 45 18.90 1.99 -14.87
N GLU A 46 17.96 1.89 -13.91
CA GLU A 46 17.42 0.66 -13.32
C GLU A 46 18.49 -0.18 -12.60
N GLU A 47 19.60 0.44 -12.16
CA GLU A 47 20.58 -0.20 -11.29
C GLU A 47 20.12 -0.14 -9.83
N LYS A 48 20.19 -1.27 -9.11
CA LYS A 48 19.79 -1.32 -7.70
C LYS A 48 20.81 -0.57 -6.84
N VAL A 49 20.38 0.53 -6.21
CA VAL A 49 21.22 1.39 -5.37
C VAL A 49 20.98 1.19 -3.88
N PHE A 50 19.81 0.67 -3.48
CA PHE A 50 19.47 0.49 -2.07
C PHE A 50 18.50 -0.67 -1.85
N GLU A 51 18.57 -1.32 -0.68
CA GLU A 51 17.63 -2.35 -0.24
C GLU A 51 17.56 -2.35 1.29
N THR A 52 16.35 -2.29 1.86
CA THR A 52 16.16 -2.34 3.31
C THR A 52 14.96 -3.16 3.74
N LYS A 53 15.06 -3.69 4.96
CA LYS A 53 13.98 -4.30 5.75
C LYS A 53 13.86 -3.63 7.14
N ASP A 54 14.54 -2.50 7.33
CA ASP A 54 14.50 -1.73 8.57
C ASP A 54 13.10 -1.15 8.76
N GLU A 55 12.49 -1.45 9.90
CA GLU A 55 11.10 -1.08 10.19
C GLU A 55 10.95 0.44 10.33
N ASP A 56 11.93 1.17 10.87
CA ASP A 56 11.85 2.61 11.05
C ASP A 56 11.88 3.33 9.69
N ILE A 57 12.70 2.84 8.74
CA ILE A 57 12.74 3.36 7.37
C ILE A 57 11.43 3.06 6.63
N ILE A 58 10.93 1.82 6.78
CA ILE A 58 9.67 1.38 6.15
C ILE A 58 8.48 2.18 6.68
N ASP A 59 8.42 2.43 7.99
CA ASP A 59 7.35 3.19 8.62
C ASP A 59 7.38 4.65 8.17
N LYS A 60 8.56 5.28 8.13
CA LYS A 60 8.71 6.65 7.61
C LYS A 60 8.33 6.76 6.14
N PHE A 61 8.73 5.79 5.31
CA PHE A 61 8.29 5.70 3.92
C PHE A 61 6.77 5.63 3.83
N GLY A 62 6.15 4.78 4.65
CA GLY A 62 4.70 4.61 4.73
C GLY A 62 3.97 5.88 5.17
N GLU A 63 4.53 6.65 6.11
CA GLU A 63 4.00 7.95 6.54
C GLU A 63 3.94 8.94 5.37
N TYR A 64 5.03 9.09 4.63
CA TYR A 64 5.10 10.06 3.51
C TYR A 64 4.19 9.67 2.35
N VAL A 65 4.19 8.40 1.96
CA VAL A 65 3.36 7.94 0.83
C VAL A 65 1.88 7.81 1.23
N GLY A 66 1.60 7.40 2.47
CA GLY A 66 0.24 7.18 2.98
C GLY A 66 -0.53 8.47 3.18
N THR A 67 0.10 9.50 3.76
CA THR A 67 -0.52 10.81 4.01
C THR A 67 -0.86 11.53 2.70
N ALA A 68 -0.05 11.33 1.67
CA ALA A 68 -0.28 11.87 0.33
C ALA A 68 -1.61 11.41 -0.29
N GLY A 69 -2.12 10.23 0.09
CA GLY A 69 -3.41 9.72 -0.37
C GLY A 69 -4.62 10.38 0.30
N GLU A 70 -4.46 10.94 1.50
CA GLU A 70 -5.55 11.50 2.30
C GLU A 70 -5.97 12.89 1.83
N GLU A 71 -5.05 13.65 1.22
CA GLU A 71 -5.24 15.06 0.88
C GLU A 71 -5.68 15.32 -0.58
N VAL A 72 -5.89 14.27 -1.38
CA VAL A 72 -6.08 14.42 -2.83
C VAL A 72 -7.50 14.08 -3.26
N GLU A 73 -8.14 15.01 -3.96
CA GLU A 73 -9.42 14.74 -4.62
C GLU A 73 -9.28 13.66 -5.69
N GLY A 74 -10.16 12.64 -5.66
CA GLY A 74 -10.05 11.43 -6.47
C GLY A 74 -10.01 11.61 -8.00
N ALA A 75 -10.31 12.79 -8.55
CA ALA A 75 -10.13 13.06 -9.98
C ALA A 75 -8.68 13.43 -10.35
N LYS A 76 -7.87 13.89 -9.40
CA LYS A 76 -6.48 14.29 -9.63
C LYS A 76 -5.51 13.10 -9.64
N ILE A 77 -5.87 12.00 -8.98
CA ILE A 77 -4.99 10.83 -8.82
C ILE A 77 -4.87 9.94 -10.07
N PHE A 78 -5.77 10.08 -11.04
CA PHE A 78 -5.73 9.31 -12.30
C PHE A 78 -5.19 10.12 -13.48
N LYS A 79 -4.58 11.28 -13.23
CA LYS A 79 -3.96 12.09 -14.27
C LYS A 79 -2.65 11.45 -14.72
N GLU A 80 -2.40 11.50 -16.02
CA GLU A 80 -1.12 11.10 -16.60
C GLU A 80 0.02 11.97 -16.06
N VAL A 81 1.21 11.38 -16.03
CA VAL A 81 2.46 12.08 -15.72
C VAL A 81 2.82 13.00 -16.89
N PRO A 82 3.37 14.20 -16.65
CA PRO A 82 3.91 15.04 -17.72
C PRO A 82 4.90 14.27 -18.60
N ALA A 83 4.88 14.52 -19.91
CA ALA A 83 5.73 13.80 -20.87
C ALA A 83 7.23 14.12 -20.72
N ASP A 84 7.56 15.24 -20.06
CA ASP A 84 8.90 15.70 -19.73
C ASP A 84 9.36 15.24 -18.32
N ALA A 85 8.60 14.39 -17.63
CA ALA A 85 8.99 13.89 -16.32
C ALA A 85 10.21 12.96 -16.42
N GLU A 86 11.24 13.25 -15.63
CA GLU A 86 12.50 12.49 -15.59
C GLU A 86 12.53 11.64 -14.31
N VAL A 87 12.66 10.33 -14.44
CA VAL A 87 12.71 9.41 -13.27
C VAL A 87 14.02 9.63 -12.53
N ALA A 88 13.91 9.92 -11.23
CA ALA A 88 15.03 9.93 -10.30
C ALA A 88 15.28 8.52 -9.77
N TYR A 89 14.21 7.91 -9.26
CA TYR A 89 14.24 6.60 -8.61
C TYR A 89 12.98 5.80 -8.88
N HIS A 90 13.18 4.49 -8.96
CA HIS A 90 12.14 3.48 -8.99
C HIS A 90 12.22 2.65 -7.71
N PHE A 91 11.16 2.69 -6.90
CA PHE A 91 11.04 1.91 -5.67
C PHE A 91 10.14 0.70 -5.93
N VAL A 92 10.61 -0.47 -5.51
CA VAL A 92 9.80 -1.69 -5.44
C VAL A 92 9.53 -2.01 -3.98
N VAL A 93 8.28 -1.79 -3.57
CA VAL A 93 7.81 -2.03 -2.20
C VAL A 93 7.17 -3.42 -2.14
N THR A 94 7.81 -4.34 -1.44
CA THR A 94 7.26 -5.67 -1.17
C THR A 94 6.50 -5.64 0.15
N THR A 95 5.19 -5.83 0.10
CA THR A 95 4.31 -5.92 1.27
C THR A 95 4.52 -7.23 2.04
N ARG A 96 4.04 -7.29 3.29
CA ARG A 96 4.02 -8.53 4.10
C ARG A 96 3.28 -9.69 3.42
N ALA A 97 2.27 -9.38 2.60
CA ALA A 97 1.52 -10.37 1.82
C ALA A 97 2.27 -10.83 0.56
N GLY A 98 3.48 -10.32 0.29
CA GLY A 98 4.28 -10.65 -0.88
C GLY A 98 3.87 -9.94 -2.16
N HIS A 99 2.91 -9.00 -2.11
CA HIS A 99 2.61 -8.13 -3.25
C HIS A 99 3.68 -7.07 -3.44
N GLU A 100 4.00 -6.77 -4.70
CA GLU A 100 4.92 -5.71 -5.08
C GLU A 100 4.13 -4.52 -5.63
N VAL A 101 4.51 -3.33 -5.18
CA VAL A 101 4.01 -2.04 -5.67
C VAL A 101 5.21 -1.25 -6.17
N ASP A 102 5.14 -0.80 -7.42
CA ASP A 102 6.16 0.04 -8.01
C ASP A 102 5.82 1.51 -7.74
N MET A 103 6.79 2.29 -7.29
CA MET A 103 6.66 3.72 -7.10
C MET A 103 7.77 4.45 -7.86
N TYR A 104 7.41 5.45 -8.63
CA TYR A 104 8.32 6.29 -9.37
C TYR A 104 8.37 7.67 -8.74
N VAL A 105 9.59 8.12 -8.45
CA VAL A 105 9.91 9.48 -8.00
C VAL A 105 10.66 10.16 -9.13
N TYR A 106 10.31 11.42 -9.41
CA TYR A 106 10.86 12.17 -10.53
C TYR A 106 11.76 13.30 -10.05
N GLU A 107 12.74 13.68 -10.86
CA GLU A 107 13.66 14.81 -10.59
C GLU A 107 12.94 16.16 -10.63
N ASN A 108 12.07 16.32 -11.62
CA ASN A 108 11.54 17.63 -12.04
C ASN A 108 10.03 17.80 -11.83
N VAL A 109 9.38 16.84 -11.17
CA VAL A 109 7.93 16.88 -10.87
C VAL A 109 7.68 16.56 -9.41
N ASN A 110 6.67 17.20 -8.82
CA ASN A 110 6.35 17.07 -7.39
C ASN A 110 5.31 15.98 -7.09
N ASP A 111 5.14 15.05 -8.01
CA ASP A 111 4.23 13.93 -7.84
C ASP A 111 5.01 12.63 -7.88
N ILE A 112 4.56 11.65 -7.10
CA ILE A 112 4.95 10.26 -7.27
C ILE A 112 3.91 9.52 -8.10
N VAL A 113 4.34 8.42 -8.73
CA VAL A 113 3.43 7.50 -9.38
C VAL A 113 3.57 6.11 -8.81
N LEU A 114 2.47 5.60 -8.28
CA LEU A 114 2.34 4.23 -7.84
C LEU A 114 1.70 3.42 -8.96
N LYS A 115 2.27 2.25 -9.28
CA LYS A 115 1.72 1.28 -10.22
C LYS A 115 1.50 -0.05 -9.51
N ASN A 116 0.76 -0.94 -10.17
CA ASN A 116 0.48 -2.29 -9.67
C ASN A 116 -0.22 -2.31 -8.30
N ILE A 117 -0.92 -1.23 -7.92
CA ILE A 117 -1.77 -1.24 -6.73
C ILE A 117 -2.99 -2.13 -7.01
N PRO A 118 -3.24 -3.17 -6.19
CA PRO A 118 -4.42 -4.01 -6.34
C PRO A 118 -5.71 -3.17 -6.39
N LEU A 119 -6.59 -3.48 -7.35
CA LEU A 119 -7.89 -2.83 -7.58
C LEU A 119 -7.87 -1.38 -8.09
N LEU A 120 -6.76 -0.64 -7.93
CA LEU A 120 -6.67 0.78 -8.29
C LEU A 120 -5.77 1.05 -9.51
N GLY A 121 -4.86 0.12 -9.84
CA GLY A 121 -3.99 0.25 -11.00
C GLY A 121 -2.87 1.28 -10.78
N THR A 122 -2.93 2.39 -11.50
CA THR A 122 -1.94 3.49 -11.43
C THR A 122 -2.53 4.70 -10.73
N ILE A 123 -1.80 5.25 -9.76
CA ILE A 123 -2.19 6.40 -8.95
C ILE A 123 -1.04 7.41 -8.98
N ARG A 124 -1.37 8.68 -9.20
CA ARG A 124 -0.47 9.83 -9.04
C ARG A 124 -0.81 10.56 -7.74
N LEU A 125 0.19 10.78 -6.89
CA LEU A 125 0.01 11.51 -5.63
C LEU A 125 0.98 12.69 -5.58
N PRO A 126 0.50 13.93 -5.35
CA PRO A 126 1.37 15.05 -5.05
C PRO A 126 1.99 14.84 -3.67
N LEU A 127 3.26 15.23 -3.53
CA LEU A 127 3.98 15.25 -2.26
C LEU A 127 4.48 16.66 -1.97
N SER A 128 4.69 16.95 -0.68
CA SER A 128 5.40 18.14 -0.25
C SER A 128 6.88 18.08 -0.65
N GLU A 129 7.53 19.25 -0.70
CA GLU A 129 8.97 19.32 -0.99
C GLU A 129 9.82 18.54 0.01
N GLN A 130 9.40 18.49 1.28
CA GLN A 130 10.11 17.74 2.33
C GLN A 130 10.07 16.23 2.08
N GLU A 131 8.88 15.70 1.74
CA GLU A 131 8.71 14.28 1.46
C GLU A 131 9.49 13.87 0.20
N LEU A 132 9.45 14.71 -0.84
CA LEU A 132 10.20 14.50 -2.08
C LEU A 132 11.71 14.56 -1.86
N ASP A 133 12.21 15.51 -1.06
CA ASP A 133 13.63 15.60 -0.73
C ASP A 133 14.10 14.30 -0.07
N TRP A 134 13.35 13.78 0.90
CA TRP A 134 13.72 12.52 1.54
C TRP A 134 13.69 11.33 0.57
N LEU A 135 12.69 11.26 -0.32
CA LEU A 135 12.56 10.21 -1.34
C LEU A 135 13.62 10.31 -2.45
N ARG A 136 14.13 11.51 -2.75
CA ARG A 136 15.22 11.74 -3.71
C ARG A 136 16.61 11.54 -3.10
N HIS A 137 16.68 11.18 -1.82
CA HIS A 137 17.94 10.97 -1.10
C HIS A 137 18.01 9.64 -0.34
N PRO A 138 17.78 8.49 -1.01
CA PRO A 138 17.86 7.17 -0.37
C PRO A 138 19.24 6.87 0.23
N GLU A 139 20.30 7.48 -0.28
CA GLU A 139 21.67 7.36 0.26
C GLU A 139 21.82 7.93 1.68
N LYS A 140 20.83 8.70 2.16
CA LYS A 140 20.83 9.31 3.50
C LYS A 140 20.01 8.52 4.51
N TRP A 141 19.34 7.43 4.13
CA TRP A 141 18.37 6.77 5.02
C TRP A 141 19.02 5.96 6.16
N GLU A 142 20.23 5.44 5.96
CA GLU A 142 20.97 4.67 6.97
C GLU A 142 22.01 5.50 7.75
N ASN A 143 22.04 6.82 7.55
CA ASN A 143 23.05 7.73 8.12
C ASN A 143 22.52 8.59 9.27
#